data_AF-A0A0P9JE67-F1
#
_entry.id   AF-A0A0P9JE67-F1
#
_cell.length_a   1.000
_cell.length_b   1.000
_cell.length_c   1.000
_cell.angle_alpha   90.00
_cell.angle_beta   90.00
_cell.angle_gamma   90.00
#
_symmetry.space_group_name_H-M   'P 1'
#
loop_
_entity.id
_entity.type
_entity.pdbx_description
1 polymer ?
#
loop_
_entity_poly.entity_id
_entity_poly.type
_entity_poly.pdbx_seq_one_letter_code
_entity_poly.pdbx_strand_id
1 'polypeptide(L)'
;MANFKSTEMRFLDSIFDMGGGYVLDFSNRTMDEFFMEELEIDISHEMFSKDGTSKARRVRYLLQNADHPTVARVLEALWKYRQSMREETKAEEAVVNAEGRFLSLLESVRSPGQPAEVVVNPFAAAAIVDQEQICDAMKQRLKALRSLPPHKRGYEFEVFLKDLFDSSKLQARSPFRLVGEQIDGSFQLGNETYLVEAKWVRDPIGAAELHTFHGKLDQKAAWARGVFISYGGFTQEGLHAFGRGRKVICISGEDIYKALGKRIPIADVIERKVRAAAETGAAFVPLDELFKQ
;
A
#
# COMPACT_ATOMS: atom_id res chain seq x y z
N MET A 1 11.20 20.69 11.07
CA MET A 1 10.38 21.28 10.00
C MET A 1 9.98 20.16 9.06
N ALA A 2 8.72 20.13 8.61
CA ALA A 2 8.19 18.98 7.85
C ALA A 2 8.87 18.72 6.49
N ASN A 3 9.55 19.72 5.93
CA ASN A 3 10.39 19.65 4.72
C ASN A 3 9.89 18.69 3.63
N PHE A 4 8.79 19.06 2.99
CA PHE A 4 8.19 18.28 1.91
C PHE A 4 9.06 18.24 0.66
N LYS A 5 9.21 17.04 0.09
CA LYS A 5 9.78 16.85 -1.25
C LYS A 5 8.89 17.50 -2.30
N SER A 6 9.46 17.92 -3.43
CA SER A 6 8.71 18.57 -4.52
C SER A 6 7.53 17.74 -5.04
N THR A 7 7.62 16.41 -4.99
CA THR A 7 6.53 15.50 -5.37
C THR A 7 5.37 15.49 -4.38
N GLU A 8 5.67 15.57 -3.08
CA GLU A 8 4.66 15.67 -2.02
C GLU A 8 3.96 17.01 -2.11
N MET A 9 4.72 18.09 -2.35
CA MET A 9 4.13 19.42 -2.55
C MET A 9 3.24 19.50 -3.80
N ARG A 10 3.63 18.87 -4.92
CA ARG A 10 2.76 18.78 -6.11
C ARG A 10 1.47 17.98 -5.85
N PHE A 11 1.55 16.95 -5.01
CA PHE A 11 0.35 16.21 -4.61
C PHE A 11 -0.56 17.09 -3.75
N LEU A 12 -0.01 17.79 -2.75
CA LEU A 12 -0.75 18.77 -1.95
C LEU A 12 -1.36 19.87 -2.84
N ASP A 13 -0.61 20.35 -3.84
CA ASP A 13 -1.10 21.31 -4.82
C ASP A 13 -2.30 20.78 -5.61
N SER A 14 -2.31 19.48 -5.93
CA SER A 14 -3.39 18.86 -6.68
C SER A 14 -4.64 18.58 -5.84
N ILE A 15 -4.49 18.23 -4.55
CA ILE A 15 -5.64 17.92 -3.69
C ILE A 15 -6.29 19.18 -3.10
N PHE A 16 -5.51 20.25 -2.92
CA PHE A 16 -5.97 21.54 -2.40
C PHE A 16 -6.07 22.63 -3.48
N ASP A 17 -6.10 22.25 -4.76
CA ASP A 17 -6.28 23.15 -5.90
C ASP A 17 -5.32 24.37 -5.92
N MET A 18 -4.07 24.16 -5.50
CA MET A 18 -3.09 25.24 -5.33
C MET A 18 -2.28 25.59 -6.57
N GLY A 19 -2.46 24.87 -7.67
CA GLY A 19 -1.70 25.07 -8.92
C GLY A 19 -1.80 26.49 -9.49
N GLY A 20 -2.97 27.14 -9.36
CA GLY A 20 -3.22 28.50 -9.85
C GLY A 20 -2.98 29.63 -8.85
N GLY A 21 -2.44 29.34 -7.66
CA GLY A 21 -2.31 30.33 -6.58
C GLY A 21 -3.50 30.39 -5.62
N TYR A 22 -4.54 29.60 -5.88
CA TYR A 22 -5.71 29.40 -5.03
C TYR A 22 -5.42 28.37 -3.93
N VAL A 23 -6.37 28.17 -3.02
CA VAL A 23 -6.37 27.07 -2.06
C VAL A 23 -7.83 26.70 -1.92
N LEU A 24 -8.23 25.54 -2.43
CA LEU A 24 -9.63 25.11 -2.51
C LEU A 24 -10.51 26.26 -3.06
N ASP A 25 -11.70 26.44 -2.52
CA ASP A 25 -12.63 27.52 -2.88
C ASP A 25 -12.45 28.80 -2.03
N PHE A 26 -11.38 28.90 -1.23
CA PHE A 26 -11.21 30.03 -0.33
C PHE A 26 -11.01 31.38 -1.05
N SER A 27 -11.73 32.40 -0.57
CA SER A 27 -11.36 33.81 -0.74
C SER A 27 -10.22 34.17 0.23
N ASN A 28 -9.57 35.32 0.06
CA ASN A 28 -8.56 35.76 1.04
C ASN A 28 -9.17 35.89 2.44
N ARG A 29 -10.34 36.53 2.55
CA ARG A 29 -11.06 36.71 3.81
C ARG A 29 -11.41 35.36 4.47
N THR A 30 -12.04 34.46 3.72
CA THR A 30 -12.48 33.18 4.28
C THR A 30 -11.31 32.24 4.61
N MET A 31 -10.17 32.37 3.91
CA MET A 31 -8.94 31.68 4.28
C MET A 31 -8.37 32.23 5.59
N ASP A 32 -8.30 33.55 5.74
CA ASP A 32 -7.77 34.18 6.95
C ASP A 32 -8.63 33.82 8.18
N GLU A 33 -9.97 33.89 8.04
CA GLU A 33 -10.94 33.44 9.06
C GLU A 33 -10.72 31.95 9.41
N PHE A 34 -10.66 31.06 8.41
CA PHE A 34 -10.45 29.62 8.64
C PHE A 34 -9.15 29.32 9.38
N PHE A 35 -8.02 29.90 8.95
CA PHE A 35 -6.73 29.65 9.61
C PHE A 35 -6.67 30.24 11.02
N MET A 36 -7.34 31.37 11.25
CA MET A 36 -7.39 31.98 12.57
C MET A 36 -8.27 31.16 13.53
N GLU A 37 -9.47 30.76 13.12
CA GLU A 37 -10.44 30.07 13.98
C GLU A 37 -10.08 28.59 14.21
N GLU A 38 -9.67 27.86 13.17
CA GLU A 38 -9.44 26.41 13.27
C GLU A 38 -8.01 26.05 13.68
N LEU A 39 -7.04 26.92 13.35
CA LEU A 39 -5.62 26.62 13.49
C LEU A 39 -4.89 27.57 14.44
N GLU A 40 -5.52 28.69 14.84
CA GLU A 40 -4.90 29.78 15.60
C GLU A 40 -3.66 30.35 14.89
N ILE A 41 -3.71 30.42 13.55
CA ILE A 41 -2.61 30.90 12.70
C ILE A 41 -3.08 32.12 11.90
N ASP A 42 -2.43 33.27 12.09
CA ASP A 42 -2.58 34.42 11.20
C ASP A 42 -1.80 34.19 9.89
N ILE A 43 -2.44 33.49 8.93
CA ILE A 43 -1.83 33.18 7.63
C ILE A 43 -1.61 34.42 6.76
N SER A 44 -2.24 35.56 7.12
CA SER A 44 -2.11 36.85 6.44
C SER A 44 -0.82 37.59 6.84
N HIS A 45 -0.18 37.19 7.95
CA HIS A 45 1.05 37.78 8.45
C HIS A 45 2.17 37.80 7.40
N GLU A 46 2.99 38.87 7.41
CA GLU A 46 4.03 39.10 6.39
C GLU A 46 5.05 37.96 6.31
N MET A 47 5.29 37.26 7.43
CA MET A 47 6.21 36.12 7.48
C MET A 47 5.88 35.00 6.50
N PHE A 48 4.61 34.82 6.12
CA PHE A 48 4.17 33.81 5.17
C PHE A 48 4.23 34.28 3.71
N SER A 49 4.57 35.55 3.48
CA SER A 49 4.61 36.16 2.14
C SER A 49 6.00 36.25 1.51
N LYS A 50 7.03 35.69 2.17
CA LYS A 50 8.44 35.78 1.72
C LYS A 50 8.66 35.24 0.30
N ASP A 51 7.95 34.17 -0.06
CA ASP A 51 8.02 33.56 -1.40
C ASP A 51 6.89 34.04 -2.33
N GLY A 52 6.13 35.04 -1.90
CA GLY A 52 5.07 35.73 -2.63
C GLY A 52 3.72 35.71 -1.92
N THR A 53 2.76 36.48 -2.45
CA THR A 53 1.58 36.92 -1.72
C THR A 53 0.32 36.09 -1.97
N SER A 54 0.34 35.12 -2.89
CA SER A 54 -0.84 34.29 -3.17
C SER A 54 -1.16 33.34 -2.01
N LYS A 55 -2.44 32.96 -1.87
CA LYS A 55 -2.91 31.99 -0.86
C LYS A 55 -2.08 30.72 -0.86
N ALA A 56 -1.89 30.13 -2.04
CA ALA A 56 -1.06 28.94 -2.20
C ALA A 56 0.37 29.15 -1.70
N ARG A 57 1.00 30.29 -2.00
CA ARG A 57 2.38 30.56 -1.58
C ARG A 57 2.49 30.68 -0.06
N ARG A 58 1.52 31.32 0.58
CA ARG A 58 1.43 31.40 2.05
C ARG A 58 1.29 30.02 2.70
N VAL A 59 0.39 29.17 2.17
CA VAL A 59 0.23 27.79 2.66
C VAL A 59 1.50 26.98 2.43
N ARG A 60 2.13 27.05 1.25
CA ARG A 60 3.39 26.33 0.98
C ARG A 60 4.50 26.77 1.93
N TYR A 61 4.65 28.07 2.16
CA TYR A 61 5.64 28.59 3.10
C TYR A 61 5.40 28.06 4.51
N LEU A 62 4.14 28.09 4.99
CA LEU A 62 3.76 27.52 6.29
C LEU A 62 4.13 26.03 6.36
N LEU A 63 3.74 25.23 5.37
CA LEU A 63 3.99 23.79 5.33
C LEU A 63 5.49 23.44 5.31
N GLN A 64 6.33 24.26 4.67
CA GLN A 64 7.77 24.01 4.62
C GLN A 64 8.53 24.49 5.86
N ASN A 65 8.05 25.54 6.53
CA ASN A 65 8.79 26.20 7.61
C ASN A 65 8.25 25.92 9.03
N ALA A 66 7.04 25.36 9.16
CA ALA A 66 6.49 24.97 10.46
C ALA A 66 7.02 23.62 10.96
N ASP A 67 6.81 23.36 12.24
CA ASP A 67 7.10 22.08 12.88
C ASP A 67 6.06 21.00 12.52
N HIS A 68 6.42 19.73 12.71
CA HIS A 68 5.60 18.59 12.28
C HIS A 68 4.17 18.60 12.86
N PRO A 69 3.97 18.86 14.17
CA PRO A 69 2.61 18.93 14.74
C PRO A 69 1.74 20.01 14.10
N THR A 70 2.27 21.21 13.86
CA THR A 70 1.53 22.30 13.21
C THR A 70 1.18 21.93 11.78
N VAL A 71 2.12 21.35 11.03
CA VAL A 71 1.88 20.90 9.65
C VAL A 71 0.79 19.83 9.60
N ALA A 72 0.81 18.84 10.51
CA ALA A 72 -0.22 17.81 10.57
C ALA A 72 -1.61 18.42 10.82
N ARG A 73 -1.73 19.34 11.79
CA ARG A 73 -2.98 20.06 12.08
C ARG A 73 -3.50 20.81 10.86
N VAL A 74 -2.63 21.55 10.16
CA VAL A 74 -2.99 22.30 8.96
C VAL A 74 -3.51 21.37 7.86
N LEU A 75 -2.79 20.28 7.58
CA LEU A 75 -3.18 19.32 6.55
C LEU A 75 -4.54 18.68 6.87
N GLU A 76 -4.76 18.27 8.11
CA GLU A 76 -6.02 17.67 8.57
C GLU A 76 -7.20 18.62 8.44
N ALA A 77 -7.03 19.89 8.86
CA ALA A 77 -8.07 20.89 8.76
C ALA A 77 -8.45 21.15 7.30
N LEU A 78 -7.46 21.33 6.41
CA LEU A 78 -7.70 21.52 4.97
C LEU A 78 -8.34 20.30 4.31
N TRP A 79 -7.94 19.09 4.72
CA TRP A 79 -8.53 17.84 4.22
C TRP A 79 -9.99 17.71 4.62
N LYS A 80 -10.31 17.98 5.89
CA LYS A 80 -11.68 17.95 6.40
C LYS A 80 -12.56 18.97 5.67
N TYR A 81 -12.07 20.20 5.50
CA TYR A 81 -12.79 21.24 4.76
C TYR A 81 -13.04 20.80 3.31
N ARG A 82 -12.03 20.25 2.63
CA ARG A 82 -12.16 19.69 1.28
C ARG A 82 -13.22 18.60 1.20
N GLN A 83 -13.27 17.68 2.18
CA GLN A 83 -14.27 16.62 2.22
C GLN A 83 -15.69 17.20 2.31
N SER A 84 -15.93 18.14 3.24
CA SER A 84 -17.23 18.81 3.39
C SER A 84 -17.64 19.56 2.11
N MET A 85 -16.73 20.34 1.51
CA MET A 85 -16.98 21.05 0.26
C MET A 85 -17.39 20.10 -0.89
N ARG A 86 -16.73 18.93 -0.99
CA ARG A 86 -17.02 17.93 -2.02
C ARG A 86 -18.34 17.20 -1.79
N GLU A 87 -18.69 16.93 -0.53
CA GLU A 87 -19.99 16.35 -0.17
C GLU A 87 -21.13 17.31 -0.53
N GLU A 88 -20.99 18.60 -0.25
CA GLU A 88 -21.98 19.63 -0.57
C GLU A 88 -22.16 19.82 -2.08
N THR A 89 -21.05 19.84 -2.83
CA THR A 89 -21.05 20.06 -4.28
C THR A 89 -21.29 18.80 -5.10
N LYS A 90 -21.30 17.61 -4.47
CA LYS A 90 -21.34 16.29 -5.11
C LYS A 90 -20.24 16.11 -6.17
N ALA A 91 -19.08 16.71 -5.95
CA ALA A 91 -17.97 16.67 -6.90
C ALA A 91 -17.22 15.33 -6.85
N GLU A 92 -17.00 14.71 -8.01
CA GLU A 92 -16.25 13.45 -8.14
C GLU A 92 -14.76 13.63 -7.80
N GLU A 93 -14.14 12.59 -7.25
CA GLU A 93 -12.69 12.58 -6.94
C GLU A 93 -11.86 12.48 -8.21
N ALA A 94 -11.22 13.59 -8.59
CA ALA A 94 -10.39 13.67 -9.78
C ALA A 94 -8.97 13.15 -9.51
N VAL A 95 -8.53 13.15 -8.25
CA VAL A 95 -7.19 12.69 -7.87
C VAL A 95 -7.25 11.22 -7.48
N VAL A 96 -6.64 10.37 -8.31
CA VAL A 96 -6.58 8.92 -8.09
C VAL A 96 -6.01 8.61 -6.70
N ASN A 97 -6.82 7.90 -5.89
CA ASN A 97 -6.51 7.50 -4.52
C ASN A 97 -6.06 8.67 -3.63
N ALA A 98 -6.75 9.82 -3.72
CA ALA A 98 -6.42 11.02 -2.96
C ALA A 98 -6.35 10.74 -1.45
N GLU A 99 -7.36 10.07 -0.91
CA GLU A 99 -7.48 9.79 0.53
C GLU A 99 -6.35 8.90 1.04
N GLY A 100 -6.10 7.75 0.39
CA GLY A 100 -5.02 6.85 0.83
C GLY A 100 -3.64 7.51 0.73
N ARG A 101 -3.39 8.28 -0.32
CA ARG A 101 -2.14 9.04 -0.49
C ARG A 101 -1.99 10.15 0.55
N PHE A 102 -3.09 10.84 0.88
CA PHE A 102 -3.10 11.88 1.89
C PHE A 102 -2.85 11.33 3.30
N LEU A 103 -3.54 10.25 3.68
CA LEU A 103 -3.33 9.59 4.97
C LEU A 103 -1.88 9.11 5.14
N SER A 104 -1.30 8.54 4.08
CA SER A 104 0.12 8.11 4.09
C SER A 104 1.09 9.28 4.30
N LEU A 105 0.82 10.42 3.65
CA LEU A 105 1.62 11.65 3.83
C LEU A 105 1.44 12.24 5.23
N LEU A 106 0.21 12.22 5.75
CA LEU A 106 -0.08 12.73 7.10
C LEU A 106 0.62 11.89 8.17
N GLU A 107 0.65 10.57 8.02
CA GLU A 107 1.35 9.66 8.92
C GLU A 107 2.87 9.90 8.93
N SER A 108 3.47 10.15 7.76
CA SER A 108 4.91 10.48 7.67
C SER A 108 5.24 11.81 8.33
N VAL A 109 4.33 12.79 8.29
CA VAL A 109 4.46 14.06 9.01
C VAL A 109 4.35 13.85 10.53
N ARG A 110 3.40 13.04 11.01
CA ARG A 110 3.14 12.79 12.43
C ARG A 110 4.25 11.97 13.12
N SER A 111 4.94 11.10 12.39
CA SER A 111 5.99 10.22 12.92
C SER A 111 7.37 10.51 12.30
N PRO A 112 7.99 11.68 12.59
CA PRO A 112 9.32 12.03 12.09
C PRO A 112 10.40 11.24 12.83
N GLY A 113 10.57 9.95 12.50
CA GLY A 113 11.51 9.08 13.23
C GLY A 113 11.59 7.63 12.77
N GLN A 114 10.69 7.17 11.91
CA GLN A 114 10.95 5.98 11.10
C GLN A 114 11.39 6.48 9.73
N PRO A 115 12.62 6.20 9.28
CA PRO A 115 12.93 6.38 7.88
C PRO A 115 12.01 5.42 7.13
N ALA A 116 10.98 5.97 6.48
CA ALA A 116 10.46 5.34 5.29
C ALA A 116 11.66 5.28 4.34
N GLU A 117 12.31 4.12 4.23
CA GLU A 117 13.23 3.83 3.14
C GLU A 117 12.40 3.80 1.85
N VAL A 118 12.03 4.99 1.40
CA VAL A 118 11.64 5.22 0.02
C VAL A 118 12.88 5.80 -0.64
N VAL A 119 13.74 4.89 -1.11
CA VAL A 119 14.63 5.20 -2.22
C VAL A 119 13.72 5.40 -3.45
N VAL A 120 13.08 6.58 -3.53
CA VAL A 120 12.47 7.02 -4.78
C VAL A 120 13.62 7.55 -5.63
N ASN A 121 14.09 6.73 -6.56
CA ASN A 121 14.82 7.24 -7.70
C ASN A 121 13.92 8.31 -8.39
N PRO A 122 14.34 9.59 -8.46
CA PRO A 122 13.53 10.68 -9.03
C PRO A 122 13.30 10.51 -10.55
N PHE A 123 13.94 9.54 -11.18
CA PHE A 123 13.63 9.10 -12.55
C PHE A 123 12.61 7.95 -12.61
N ALA A 124 12.08 7.39 -11.52
CA ALA A 124 11.13 6.26 -11.60
C ALA A 124 9.79 6.63 -12.25
N ALA A 125 9.37 7.90 -12.17
CA ALA A 125 8.19 8.42 -12.87
C ALA A 125 8.48 8.88 -14.31
N ALA A 126 9.77 9.08 -14.66
CA ALA A 126 10.24 9.44 -16.00
C ALA A 126 10.86 8.25 -16.74
N ALA A 127 11.13 7.16 -16.04
CA ALA A 127 11.40 5.87 -16.62
C ALA A 127 10.05 5.39 -17.14
N ILE A 128 9.94 5.34 -18.46
CA ILE A 128 9.24 4.24 -19.10
C ILE A 128 9.97 2.98 -18.62
N VAL A 129 9.75 2.56 -17.37
CA VAL A 129 10.03 1.19 -17.02
C VAL A 129 8.90 0.48 -17.69
N ASP A 130 9.23 -0.15 -18.80
CA ASP A 130 8.32 -0.97 -19.55
C ASP A 130 7.76 -1.97 -18.55
N GLN A 131 6.52 -1.76 -18.08
CA GLN A 131 5.89 -2.62 -17.07
C GLN A 131 5.89 -4.06 -17.57
N GLU A 132 5.87 -4.22 -18.89
CA GLU A 132 6.20 -5.41 -19.64
C GLU A 132 7.58 -6.00 -19.28
N GLN A 133 8.68 -5.23 -19.39
CA GLN A 133 10.01 -5.69 -19.01
C GLN A 133 10.13 -6.04 -17.53
N ILE A 134 9.47 -5.32 -16.61
CA ILE A 134 9.47 -5.71 -15.18
C ILE A 134 8.75 -7.04 -15.01
N CYS A 135 7.54 -7.18 -15.55
CA CYS A 135 6.77 -8.40 -15.45
C CYS A 135 7.51 -9.59 -16.08
N ASP A 136 8.15 -9.38 -17.24
CA ASP A 136 8.94 -10.40 -17.92
C ASP A 136 10.21 -10.75 -17.15
N ALA A 137 10.93 -9.77 -16.59
CA ALA A 137 12.09 -10.01 -15.75
C ALA A 137 11.70 -10.79 -14.48
N MET A 138 10.61 -10.43 -13.81
CA MET A 138 10.08 -11.16 -12.66
C MET A 138 9.66 -12.59 -13.03
N LYS A 139 9.03 -12.76 -14.19
CA LYS A 139 8.62 -14.08 -14.70
C LYS A 139 9.82 -14.95 -15.05
N GLN A 140 10.86 -14.38 -15.64
CA GLN A 140 12.13 -15.06 -15.92
C GLN A 140 12.85 -15.44 -14.63
N ARG A 141 12.90 -14.53 -13.64
CA ARG A 141 13.49 -14.81 -12.32
C ARG A 141 12.76 -15.95 -11.61
N LEU A 142 11.43 -15.95 -11.61
CA LEU A 142 10.62 -17.05 -11.06
C LEU A 142 10.94 -18.39 -11.73
N LYS A 143 11.16 -18.42 -13.06
CA LYS A 143 11.61 -19.64 -13.75
C LYS A 143 13.01 -20.05 -13.33
N ALA A 144 13.94 -19.10 -13.19
CA ALA A 144 15.34 -19.37 -12.84
C ALA A 144 15.49 -19.98 -11.44
N LEU A 145 14.61 -19.61 -10.49
CA LEU A 145 14.58 -20.19 -9.14
C LEU A 145 14.49 -21.72 -9.15
N ARG A 146 13.83 -22.34 -10.14
CA ARG A 146 13.68 -23.80 -10.25
C ARG A 146 15.03 -24.53 -10.27
N SER A 147 16.05 -23.91 -10.86
CA SER A 147 17.39 -24.48 -11.04
C SER A 147 18.27 -24.37 -9.80
N LEU A 148 17.82 -23.67 -8.75
CA LEU A 148 18.59 -23.51 -7.52
C LEU A 148 18.49 -24.75 -6.60
N PRO A 149 19.54 -25.00 -5.78
CA PRO A 149 19.50 -26.03 -4.74
C PRO A 149 18.37 -25.78 -3.72
N PRO A 150 17.78 -26.83 -3.10
CA PRO A 150 16.57 -26.72 -2.29
C PRO A 150 16.58 -25.63 -1.22
N HIS A 151 17.63 -25.55 -0.38
CA HIS A 151 17.72 -24.54 0.67
C HIS A 151 17.84 -23.12 0.12
N LYS A 152 18.74 -22.91 -0.85
CA LYS A 152 18.93 -21.60 -1.48
C LYS A 152 17.66 -21.14 -2.20
N ARG A 153 16.94 -22.08 -2.81
CA ARG A 153 15.72 -21.82 -3.56
C ARG A 153 14.57 -21.32 -2.68
N GLY A 154 14.40 -21.87 -1.47
CA GLY A 154 13.41 -21.37 -0.51
C GLY A 154 13.69 -19.93 -0.12
N TYR A 155 14.92 -19.63 0.29
CA TYR A 155 15.34 -18.28 0.64
C TYR A 155 15.19 -17.29 -0.53
N GLU A 156 15.65 -17.65 -1.73
CA GLU A 156 15.53 -16.78 -2.90
C GLU A 156 14.07 -16.60 -3.34
N PHE A 157 13.18 -17.55 -3.02
CA PHE A 157 11.75 -17.39 -3.23
C PHE A 157 11.13 -16.38 -2.27
N GLU A 158 11.52 -16.37 -0.98
CA GLU A 158 11.10 -15.34 -0.03
C GLU A 158 11.54 -13.94 -0.49
N VAL A 159 12.79 -13.80 -0.94
CA VAL A 159 13.30 -12.54 -1.51
C VAL A 159 12.50 -12.13 -2.75
N PHE A 160 12.24 -13.08 -3.66
CA PHE A 160 11.42 -12.84 -4.84
C PHE A 160 10.00 -12.37 -4.48
N LEU A 161 9.37 -12.99 -3.48
CA LEU A 161 8.02 -12.62 -3.04
C LEU A 161 7.99 -11.21 -2.43
N LYS A 162 9.01 -10.86 -1.63
CA LYS A 162 9.17 -9.50 -1.13
C LYS A 162 9.22 -8.48 -2.29
N ASP A 163 10.08 -8.73 -3.28
CA ASP A 163 10.21 -7.84 -4.43
C ASP A 163 8.92 -7.75 -5.26
N LEU A 164 8.18 -8.87 -5.36
CA LEU A 164 6.88 -8.92 -6.00
C LEU A 164 5.84 -8.07 -5.25
N PHE A 165 5.79 -8.14 -3.92
CA PHE A 165 4.89 -7.32 -3.11
C PHE A 165 5.28 -5.84 -3.13
N ASP A 166 6.58 -5.54 -3.07
CA ASP A 166 7.12 -4.19 -3.17
C ASP A 166 6.78 -3.55 -4.53
N SER A 167 6.79 -4.34 -5.61
CA SER A 167 6.35 -3.88 -6.95
C SER A 167 4.89 -3.40 -6.98
N SER A 168 4.06 -3.92 -6.06
CA SER A 168 2.67 -3.51 -5.88
C SER A 168 2.45 -2.60 -4.66
N LYS A 169 3.53 -2.06 -4.05
CA LYS A 169 3.50 -1.12 -2.93
C LYS A 169 2.81 -1.64 -1.67
N LEU A 170 2.84 -2.95 -1.42
CA LEU A 170 2.20 -3.58 -0.26
C LEU A 170 2.98 -3.44 1.07
N GLN A 171 4.00 -2.58 1.13
CA GLN A 171 4.84 -2.39 2.33
C GLN A 171 5.35 -3.72 2.93
N ALA A 172 5.95 -4.56 2.10
CA ALA A 172 6.33 -5.90 2.54
C ALA A 172 7.53 -5.85 3.50
N ARG A 173 7.45 -6.67 4.55
CA ARG A 173 8.51 -6.90 5.53
C ARG A 173 9.13 -8.27 5.30
N SER A 174 10.45 -8.31 5.38
CA SER A 174 11.26 -9.53 5.36
C SER A 174 10.89 -10.50 6.50
N PRO A 175 11.29 -11.78 6.42
CA PRO A 175 11.08 -12.75 7.48
C PRO A 175 11.49 -12.23 8.85
N PHE A 176 10.69 -12.53 9.87
CA PHE A 176 10.97 -12.14 11.24
C PHE A 176 10.68 -13.29 12.21
N ARG A 177 11.37 -13.27 13.35
CA ARG A 177 11.19 -14.26 14.41
C ARG A 177 10.47 -13.64 15.60
N LEU A 178 9.40 -14.28 16.02
CA LEU A 178 8.78 -14.10 17.32
C LEU A 178 9.31 -15.20 18.27
N VAL A 179 9.04 -15.06 19.57
CA VAL A 179 9.47 -16.06 20.56
C VAL A 179 8.85 -17.42 20.21
N GLY A 180 9.67 -18.34 19.69
CA GLY A 180 9.25 -19.70 19.31
C GLY A 180 8.62 -19.86 17.92
N GLU A 181 8.55 -18.80 17.10
CA GLU A 181 7.83 -18.83 15.81
C GLU A 181 8.55 -18.02 14.73
N GLN A 182 8.68 -18.57 13.53
CA GLN A 182 9.18 -17.88 12.35
C GLN A 182 8.01 -17.58 11.41
N ILE A 183 7.93 -16.32 10.97
CA ILE A 183 7.01 -15.84 9.93
C ILE A 183 7.85 -15.42 8.72
N ASP A 184 7.50 -15.93 7.54
CA ASP A 184 8.28 -15.73 6.31
C ASP A 184 8.12 -14.31 5.73
N GLY A 185 7.14 -13.56 6.22
CA GLY A 185 7.01 -12.14 5.95
C GLY A 185 5.66 -11.58 6.36
N SER A 186 5.47 -10.29 6.13
CA SER A 186 4.17 -9.65 6.29
C SER A 186 4.03 -8.48 5.33
N PHE A 187 2.81 -8.13 4.94
CA PHE A 187 2.54 -6.95 4.14
C PHE A 187 1.24 -6.27 4.58
N GLN A 188 1.05 -5.03 4.16
CA GLN A 188 -0.19 -4.28 4.36
C GLN A 188 -0.95 -4.16 3.05
N LEU A 189 -2.26 -4.43 3.11
CA LEU A 189 -3.19 -4.20 2.01
C LEU A 189 -4.43 -3.51 2.59
N GLY A 190 -4.66 -2.27 2.18
CA GLY A 190 -5.61 -1.39 2.87
C GLY A 190 -5.18 -1.18 4.32
N ASN A 191 -6.10 -1.37 5.26
CA ASN A 191 -5.86 -1.20 6.70
C ASN A 191 -5.56 -2.53 7.41
N GLU A 192 -5.26 -3.58 6.66
CA GLU A 192 -5.20 -4.95 7.16
C GLU A 192 -3.78 -5.51 7.03
N THR A 193 -3.32 -6.20 8.07
CA THR A 193 -2.01 -6.84 8.08
C THR A 193 -2.14 -8.30 7.67
N TYR A 194 -1.38 -8.68 6.65
CA TYR A 194 -1.29 -10.05 6.15
C TYR A 194 0.05 -10.65 6.56
N LEU A 195 0.01 -11.78 7.26
CA LEU A 195 1.18 -12.62 7.50
C LEU A 195 1.36 -13.60 6.34
N VAL A 196 2.60 -13.82 5.95
CA VAL A 196 2.96 -14.66 4.82
C VAL A 196 3.66 -15.92 5.31
N GLU A 197 3.22 -17.07 4.78
CA GLU A 197 3.97 -18.32 4.80
C GLU A 197 4.23 -18.72 3.35
N ALA A 198 5.50 -19.00 3.02
CA ALA A 198 5.93 -19.27 1.66
C ALA A 198 6.64 -20.61 1.57
N LYS A 199 6.17 -21.49 0.68
CA LYS A 199 6.77 -22.80 0.45
C LYS A 199 7.13 -23.01 -1.00
N TRP A 200 8.44 -23.18 -1.23
CA TRP A 200 8.93 -23.73 -2.49
C TRP A 200 8.96 -25.26 -2.42
N VAL A 201 7.85 -25.89 -2.77
CA VAL A 201 7.73 -27.35 -2.91
C VAL A 201 7.13 -27.68 -4.27
N ARG A 202 7.50 -28.84 -4.82
CA ARG A 202 6.95 -29.31 -6.10
C ARG A 202 5.56 -29.92 -5.91
N ASP A 203 5.42 -30.73 -4.88
CA ASP A 203 4.19 -31.47 -4.63
C ASP A 203 3.16 -30.54 -3.97
N PRO A 204 1.88 -30.59 -4.36
CA PRO A 204 0.87 -29.67 -3.83
C PRO A 204 0.65 -29.85 -2.32
N ILE A 205 0.37 -28.74 -1.63
CA ILE A 205 0.17 -28.73 -0.18
C ILE A 205 -1.21 -29.25 0.21
N GLY A 206 -1.25 -30.09 1.25
CA GLY A 206 -2.47 -30.61 1.87
C GLY A 206 -2.92 -29.82 3.10
N ALA A 207 -3.99 -30.30 3.76
CA ALA A 207 -4.64 -29.60 4.87
C ALA A 207 -3.75 -29.39 6.11
N ALA A 208 -2.85 -30.33 6.41
CA ALA A 208 -2.05 -30.30 7.64
C ALA A 208 -1.21 -29.02 7.78
N GLU A 209 -0.59 -28.59 6.69
CA GLU A 209 0.22 -27.38 6.69
C GLU A 209 -0.63 -26.11 6.76
N LEU A 210 -1.77 -26.09 6.06
CA LEU A 210 -2.73 -24.98 6.12
C LEU A 210 -3.29 -24.83 7.54
N HIS A 211 -3.62 -25.93 8.23
CA HIS A 211 -4.06 -25.89 9.63
C HIS A 211 -2.95 -25.44 10.57
N THR A 212 -1.70 -25.86 10.33
CA THR A 212 -0.56 -25.42 11.12
C THR A 212 -0.39 -23.91 11.01
N PHE A 213 -0.43 -23.36 9.79
CA PHE A 213 -0.36 -21.92 9.58
C PHE A 213 -1.58 -21.17 10.15
N HIS A 214 -2.80 -21.69 9.97
CA HIS A 214 -3.99 -21.10 10.56
C HIS A 214 -3.91 -21.05 12.10
N GLY A 215 -3.41 -22.10 12.74
CA GLY A 215 -3.22 -22.14 14.19
C GLY A 215 -2.22 -21.09 14.69
N LYS A 216 -1.20 -20.74 13.87
CA LYS A 216 -0.31 -19.60 14.15
C LYS A 216 -1.06 -18.27 14.10
N LEU A 217 -1.96 -18.10 13.13
CA LEU A 217 -2.77 -16.88 12.98
C LEU A 217 -3.77 -16.69 14.11
N ASP A 218 -4.33 -17.77 14.65
CA ASP A 218 -5.26 -17.72 15.79
C ASP A 218 -4.60 -17.18 17.07
N GLN A 219 -3.26 -17.19 17.14
CA GLN A 219 -2.48 -16.59 18.23
C GLN A 219 -2.15 -15.12 18.00
N LYS A 220 -2.57 -14.54 16.87
CA LYS A 220 -2.36 -13.13 16.53
C LYS A 220 -3.60 -12.29 16.83
N ALA A 221 -3.48 -10.98 16.62
CA ALA A 221 -4.61 -10.08 16.75
C ALA A 221 -5.78 -10.54 15.87
N ALA A 222 -7.02 -10.30 16.33
CA ALA A 222 -8.22 -10.83 15.67
C ALA A 222 -8.36 -10.39 14.20
N TRP A 223 -7.77 -9.25 13.83
CA TRP A 223 -7.75 -8.69 12.48
C TRP A 223 -6.59 -9.20 11.60
N ALA A 224 -5.64 -9.97 12.14
CA ALA A 224 -4.56 -10.53 11.33
C ALA A 224 -5.12 -11.57 10.34
N ARG A 225 -4.70 -11.45 9.08
CA ARG A 225 -5.02 -12.39 8.01
C ARG A 225 -3.76 -13.09 7.53
N GLY A 226 -3.93 -14.24 6.88
CA GLY A 226 -2.85 -15.04 6.35
C GLY A 226 -2.89 -15.14 4.83
N VAL A 227 -1.72 -15.12 4.22
CA VAL A 227 -1.51 -15.57 2.84
C VAL A 227 -0.56 -16.75 2.86
N PHE A 228 -1.05 -17.90 2.40
CA PHE A 228 -0.23 -19.08 2.19
C PHE A 228 0.16 -19.17 0.71
N ILE A 229 1.46 -19.19 0.43
CA ILE A 229 2.00 -19.22 -0.93
C ILE A 229 2.73 -20.53 -1.15
N SER A 230 2.26 -21.35 -2.09
CA SER A 230 2.89 -22.62 -2.45
C SER A 230 3.26 -22.63 -3.93
N TYR A 231 4.53 -22.87 -4.24
CA TYR A 231 4.96 -22.98 -5.65
C TYR A 231 4.21 -24.12 -6.38
N GLY A 232 4.13 -25.31 -5.76
CA GLY A 232 3.43 -26.49 -6.30
C GLY A 232 1.92 -26.45 -6.16
N GLY A 233 1.34 -25.40 -5.56
CA GLY A 233 -0.09 -25.26 -5.35
C GLY A 233 -0.63 -26.11 -4.19
N PHE A 234 -1.90 -26.52 -4.29
CA PHE A 234 -2.67 -27.15 -3.21
C PHE A 234 -3.47 -28.34 -3.73
N THR A 235 -3.64 -29.38 -2.92
CA THR A 235 -4.50 -30.51 -3.27
C THR A 235 -5.97 -30.16 -3.04
N GLN A 236 -6.87 -30.66 -3.90
CA GLN A 236 -8.31 -30.44 -3.74
C GLN A 236 -8.84 -31.07 -2.45
N GLU A 237 -8.39 -32.27 -2.12
CA GLU A 237 -8.70 -32.95 -0.84
C GLU A 237 -8.20 -32.13 0.36
N GLY A 238 -7.01 -31.52 0.26
CA GLY A 238 -6.45 -30.67 1.31
C GLY A 238 -7.23 -29.39 1.51
N LEU A 239 -7.63 -28.71 0.43
CA LEU A 239 -8.48 -27.52 0.48
C LEU A 239 -9.86 -27.84 1.06
N HIS A 240 -10.44 -28.98 0.68
CA HIS A 240 -11.71 -29.45 1.22
C HIS A 240 -11.61 -29.75 2.72
N ALA A 241 -10.56 -30.46 3.15
CA ALA A 241 -10.33 -30.78 4.56
C ALA A 241 -9.99 -29.54 5.41
N PHE A 242 -9.31 -28.53 4.85
CA PHE A 242 -9.06 -27.26 5.54
C PHE A 242 -10.36 -26.50 5.89
N GLY A 243 -11.39 -26.68 5.06
CA GLY A 243 -12.72 -26.13 5.26
C GLY A 243 -12.88 -24.70 4.75
N ARG A 244 -13.99 -24.06 5.13
CA ARG A 244 -14.39 -22.72 4.66
C ARG A 244 -14.38 -21.68 5.78
N GLY A 245 -14.37 -20.40 5.42
CA GLY A 245 -14.51 -19.27 6.35
C GLY A 245 -13.28 -19.02 7.23
N ARG A 246 -12.10 -19.41 6.73
CA ARG A 246 -10.81 -19.24 7.41
C ARG A 246 -10.22 -17.87 7.10
N LYS A 247 -9.35 -17.35 7.98
CA LYS A 247 -8.63 -16.08 7.76
C LYS A 247 -7.40 -16.23 6.84
N VAL A 248 -7.36 -17.27 6.02
CA VAL A 248 -6.24 -17.63 5.14
C VAL A 248 -6.71 -17.65 3.71
N ILE A 249 -6.00 -16.92 2.85
CA ILE A 249 -6.09 -17.08 1.39
C ILE A 249 -4.85 -17.80 0.86
N CYS A 250 -5.01 -18.50 -0.24
CA CYS A 250 -3.98 -19.32 -0.87
C CYS A 250 -3.62 -18.78 -2.26
N ILE A 251 -2.32 -18.78 -2.57
CA ILE A 251 -1.78 -18.37 -3.87
C ILE A 251 -0.82 -19.46 -4.35
N SER A 252 -0.99 -19.91 -5.60
CA SER A 252 -0.09 -20.88 -6.20
C SER A 252 1.03 -20.22 -6.99
N GLY A 253 2.12 -20.95 -7.25
CA GLY A 253 3.15 -20.50 -8.20
C GLY A 253 2.59 -20.29 -9.61
N GLU A 254 1.56 -21.03 -9.99
CA GLU A 254 0.85 -20.85 -11.26
C GLU A 254 0.07 -19.53 -11.30
N ASP A 255 -0.61 -19.14 -10.21
CA ASP A 255 -1.29 -17.85 -10.11
C ASP A 255 -0.31 -16.70 -10.31
N ILE A 256 0.85 -16.75 -9.64
CA ILE A 256 1.91 -15.73 -9.77
C ILE A 256 2.42 -15.69 -11.21
N TYR A 257 2.71 -16.85 -11.80
CA TYR A 257 3.21 -16.94 -13.18
C TYR A 257 2.22 -16.36 -14.21
N LYS A 258 0.94 -16.70 -14.06
CA LYS A 258 -0.14 -16.21 -14.94
C LYS A 258 -0.40 -14.73 -14.73
N ALA A 259 -0.40 -14.24 -13.49
CA ALA A 259 -0.58 -12.83 -13.17
C ALA A 259 0.50 -11.98 -13.81
N LEU A 260 1.78 -12.37 -13.66
CA LEU A 260 2.90 -11.73 -14.35
C LEU A 260 2.74 -11.77 -15.87
N GLY A 261 2.32 -12.90 -16.43
CA GLY A 261 2.08 -13.03 -17.88
C GLY A 261 0.93 -12.17 -18.40
N LYS A 262 -0.11 -11.94 -17.58
CA LYS A 262 -1.25 -11.08 -17.89
C LYS A 262 -1.04 -9.62 -17.44
N ARG A 263 0.14 -9.31 -16.88
CA ARG A 263 0.51 -7.98 -16.33
C ARG A 263 -0.44 -7.50 -15.24
N ILE A 264 -1.01 -8.43 -14.48
CA ILE A 264 -1.90 -8.16 -13.35
C ILE A 264 -1.02 -7.91 -12.11
N PRO A 265 -1.14 -6.75 -11.44
CA PRO A 265 -0.46 -6.49 -10.17
C PRO A 265 -0.80 -7.54 -9.11
N ILE A 266 0.17 -7.92 -8.25
CA ILE A 266 -0.09 -8.94 -7.23
C ILE A 266 -1.11 -8.46 -6.19
N ALA A 267 -1.20 -7.14 -5.96
CA ALA A 267 -2.25 -6.54 -5.13
C ALA A 267 -3.65 -6.90 -5.63
N ASP A 268 -3.95 -6.69 -6.91
CA ASP A 268 -5.24 -7.00 -7.53
C ASP A 268 -5.58 -8.50 -7.42
N VAL A 269 -4.58 -9.39 -7.53
CA VAL A 269 -4.78 -10.84 -7.35
C VAL A 269 -5.19 -11.14 -5.92
N ILE A 270 -4.50 -10.55 -4.94
CA ILE A 270 -4.81 -10.73 -3.53
C ILE A 270 -6.20 -10.17 -3.22
N GLU A 271 -6.53 -8.96 -3.67
CA GLU A 271 -7.84 -8.35 -3.46
C GLU A 271 -8.98 -9.21 -4.00
N ARG A 272 -8.87 -9.73 -5.22
CA ARG A 272 -9.88 -10.64 -5.79
C ARG A 272 -9.98 -11.96 -5.04
N LYS A 273 -8.86 -12.51 -4.57
CA LYS A 273 -8.87 -13.71 -3.73
C LYS A 273 -9.50 -13.46 -2.36
N VAL A 274 -9.22 -12.32 -1.73
CA VAL A 274 -9.85 -11.90 -0.47
C VAL A 274 -11.36 -11.77 -0.67
N ARG A 275 -11.80 -11.10 -1.73
CA ARG A 275 -13.22 -10.97 -2.06
C ARG A 275 -13.88 -12.33 -2.28
N ALA A 276 -13.26 -13.21 -3.08
CA ALA A 276 -13.79 -14.54 -3.32
C ALA A 276 -13.85 -15.39 -2.04
N ALA A 277 -12.85 -15.29 -1.16
CA ALA A 277 -12.84 -15.95 0.14
C ALA A 277 -13.96 -15.42 1.05
N ALA A 278 -14.22 -14.11 1.04
CA ALA A 278 -15.32 -13.51 1.80
C ALA A 278 -16.70 -13.92 1.27
N GLU A 279 -16.87 -14.01 -0.06
CA GLU A 279 -18.15 -14.34 -0.71
C GLU A 279 -18.47 -15.86 -0.65
N THR A 280 -17.45 -16.72 -0.75
CA THR A 280 -17.66 -18.19 -0.91
C THR A 280 -17.12 -19.02 0.25
N GLY A 281 -16.27 -18.43 1.09
CA GLY A 281 -15.52 -19.12 2.14
C GLY A 281 -14.33 -19.94 1.63
N ALA A 282 -14.06 -19.99 0.32
CA ALA A 282 -12.97 -20.78 -0.24
C ALA A 282 -11.59 -20.13 0.01
N ALA A 283 -10.64 -20.89 0.55
CA ALA A 283 -9.28 -20.42 0.77
C ALA A 283 -8.49 -20.25 -0.55
N PHE A 284 -8.82 -21.02 -1.59
CA PHE A 284 -8.15 -20.99 -2.88
C PHE A 284 -9.16 -20.91 -4.02
N VAL A 285 -8.99 -19.93 -4.90
CA VAL A 285 -9.65 -19.84 -6.20
C VAL A 285 -8.58 -19.58 -7.26
N PRO A 286 -8.49 -20.37 -8.34
CA PRO A 286 -7.50 -20.16 -9.40
C PRO A 286 -7.61 -18.79 -10.06
N LEU A 287 -6.48 -18.21 -10.48
CA LEU A 287 -6.46 -16.90 -11.13
C LEU A 287 -7.43 -16.79 -12.32
N ASP A 288 -7.49 -17.82 -13.18
CA ASP A 288 -8.32 -17.77 -14.39
C ASP A 288 -9.81 -17.70 -14.09
N GLU A 289 -10.25 -18.20 -12.94
CA GLU A 289 -11.64 -18.08 -12.49
C GLU A 289 -11.96 -16.66 -11.98
N LEU A 290 -10.98 -15.98 -11.39
CA LEU A 290 -11.11 -14.62 -10.84
C LEU A 290 -11.01 -13.52 -11.91
N PHE A 291 -10.35 -13.80 -13.03
CA PHE A 291 -10.09 -12.85 -14.11
C PHE A 291 -10.66 -13.34 -15.45
N LYS A 292 -11.86 -13.93 -15.43
CA LYS A 292 -12.61 -14.22 -16.66
C LYS A 292 -12.80 -12.92 -17.44
N GLN A 293 -12.37 -12.92 -18.70
CA GLN A 293 -12.64 -11.84 -19.67
C GLN A 293 -14.12 -11.87 -20.07
#